data_AF-A0AAV0CTU3-F1
#
_entry.id   AF-A0AAV0CTU3-F1
#
_cell.length_a   1.000
_cell.length_b   1.000
_cell.length_c   1.000
_cell.angle_alpha   90.00
_cell.angle_beta   90.00
_cell.angle_gamma   90.00
#
_symmetry.space_group_name_H-M   'P 1'
#
loop_
_entity.id
_entity.type
_entity.pdbx_description
1 polymer ?
#
loop_
_entity_poly.entity_id
_entity_poly.type
_entity_poly.pdbx_seq_one_letter_code
_entity_poly.pdbx_strand_id
1 'polypeptide(L)'
;MYHIRTRLTPLAYFLKEIPSVYRIIPRSPVAVLVRFKLCSSGRMSLEERFDVVRSTGEECIQEEELKNLLANKPQPICYDGFEPSSRMHMAQDSREEVIQAWYMDDSNADQRLPHHREPNLFVSFDKLDELGVLSWRLDADNYEKDEVLKQIRESRGYSYMDFCEVCPEKLPNYEEKIKNFFEEHLHTDEEIRYCVAGSGYFDVRDKNDEWIRIWVKKGAMIILPAGIYHRFTLDSNNYIKAMRLFVGDPVWTPFNRPHDHLDARKKYIETFGTDDATTGLAVDAAA
;
A
#
# COMPACT_ATOMS: atom_id res chain seq x y z
N MET A 1 -15.77 7.63 -18.63
CA MET A 1 -14.49 7.12 -19.19
C MET A 1 -13.75 8.37 -19.64
N TYR A 2 -12.65 8.71 -18.96
CA TYR A 2 -11.96 9.99 -19.15
C TYR A 2 -10.70 9.77 -19.99
N HIS A 3 -10.34 10.70 -20.89
CA HIS A 3 -9.19 10.56 -21.80
C HIS A 3 -8.10 11.64 -21.59
N ILE A 4 -6.83 11.24 -21.69
CA ILE A 4 -5.64 12.13 -21.73
C ILE A 4 -4.65 11.51 -22.74
N ARG A 5 -4.10 12.25 -23.73
CA ARG A 5 -3.16 11.73 -24.76
C ARG A 5 -1.76 12.36 -24.68
N THR A 6 -0.73 11.65 -25.17
CA THR A 6 0.65 12.17 -25.40
C THR A 6 1.16 11.83 -26.81
N ARG A 7 2.17 12.57 -27.32
CA ARG A 7 2.54 12.62 -28.76
C ARG A 7 3.68 11.72 -29.25
N LEU A 8 4.26 10.84 -28.43
CA LEU A 8 5.34 9.94 -28.89
C LEU A 8 4.98 8.44 -28.88
N THR A 9 3.73 8.08 -28.59
CA THR A 9 3.10 6.76 -28.81
C THR A 9 1.60 6.92 -28.55
N PRO A 10 0.70 6.14 -29.17
CA PRO A 10 -0.74 6.27 -28.94
C PRO A 10 -1.06 5.73 -27.54
N LEU A 11 -1.14 6.62 -26.55
CA LEU A 11 -1.27 6.27 -25.15
C LEU A 11 -2.31 7.14 -24.44
N ALA A 12 -3.28 6.49 -23.79
CA ALA A 12 -4.41 7.12 -23.11
C ALA A 12 -4.51 6.68 -21.64
N TYR A 13 -4.55 7.63 -20.71
CA TYR A 13 -4.78 7.35 -19.28
C TYR A 13 -6.28 7.20 -18.98
N PHE A 14 -6.64 6.31 -18.04
CA PHE A 14 -8.03 6.06 -17.63
C PHE A 14 -8.24 6.21 -16.11
N LEU A 15 -9.30 6.92 -15.73
CA LEU A 15 -9.96 6.82 -14.42
C LEU A 15 -11.29 6.08 -14.65
N LYS A 16 -11.61 4.99 -13.93
CA LYS A 16 -12.87 4.25 -14.14
C LYS A 16 -13.52 3.69 -12.86
N GLU A 17 -14.85 3.79 -12.82
CA GLU A 17 -15.76 2.73 -12.38
C GLU A 17 -15.77 1.61 -13.46
N ILE A 18 -15.72 0.34 -13.09
CA ILE A 18 -15.67 -0.80 -14.03
C ILE A 18 -17.07 -1.38 -14.23
N PRO A 19 -17.53 -1.59 -15.49
CA PRO A 19 -17.71 -2.97 -15.96
C PRO A 19 -17.05 -3.27 -17.32
N SER A 20 -16.52 -4.49 -17.40
CA SER A 20 -16.20 -5.35 -18.55
C SER A 20 -15.19 -4.90 -19.63
N VAL A 21 -14.16 -5.76 -19.73
CA VAL A 21 -13.25 -6.12 -20.83
C VAL A 21 -11.97 -5.28 -21.09
N TYR A 22 -10.83 -5.94 -20.79
CA TYR A 22 -9.41 -5.73 -21.19
C TYR A 22 -8.43 -4.94 -20.27
N ARG A 23 -7.16 -5.41 -20.30
CA ARG A 23 -6.01 -5.30 -19.33
C ARG A 23 -4.77 -4.53 -19.91
N ILE A 24 -4.07 -3.72 -19.07
CA ILE A 24 -2.59 -3.62 -18.67
C ILE A 24 -1.47 -3.34 -19.77
N ILE A 25 -0.42 -2.47 -19.69
CA ILE A 25 0.91 -2.40 -18.91
C ILE A 25 1.58 -0.98 -18.90
N PRO A 26 2.28 -0.54 -17.82
CA PRO A 26 3.12 0.70 -17.72
C PRO A 26 4.57 0.65 -18.24
N ARG A 27 5.12 1.82 -18.60
CA ARG A 27 6.53 2.19 -18.32
C ARG A 27 6.54 3.47 -17.47
N SER A 28 6.98 3.36 -16.20
CA SER A 28 7.23 4.43 -15.21
C SER A 28 6.13 4.64 -14.13
N PRO A 29 6.47 4.97 -12.86
CA PRO A 29 5.57 4.92 -11.70
C PRO A 29 4.69 6.17 -11.49
N VAL A 30 4.11 6.71 -12.57
CA VAL A 30 3.40 8.00 -12.53
C VAL A 30 2.10 7.94 -11.69
N ALA A 31 1.38 6.82 -11.73
CA ALA A 31 0.11 6.64 -11.00
C ALA A 31 0.25 6.72 -9.46
N VAL A 32 1.38 6.23 -8.93
CA VAL A 32 1.69 6.30 -7.49
C VAL A 32 1.90 7.75 -7.06
N LEU A 33 2.59 8.55 -7.87
CA LEU A 33 2.93 9.94 -7.57
C LEU A 33 1.68 10.84 -7.46
N VAL A 34 0.65 10.57 -8.26
CA VAL A 34 -0.61 11.33 -8.29
C VAL A 34 -1.42 11.09 -7.01
N ARG A 35 -1.67 9.81 -6.67
CA ARG A 35 -2.34 9.44 -5.41
C ARG A 35 -1.56 9.99 -4.22
N PHE A 36 -0.23 9.95 -4.31
CA PHE A 36 0.66 10.44 -3.27
C PHE A 36 0.55 11.95 -3.03
N LYS A 37 0.58 12.79 -4.07
CA LYS A 37 0.43 14.25 -3.94
C LYS A 37 -0.96 14.66 -3.44
N LEU A 38 -2.01 13.90 -3.76
CA LEU A 38 -3.38 14.19 -3.29
C LEU A 38 -3.60 13.85 -1.80
N CYS A 39 -2.82 12.93 -1.23
CA CYS A 39 -2.92 12.53 0.18
C CYS A 39 -1.96 13.28 1.13
N SER A 40 -0.90 13.93 0.62
CA SER A 40 0.18 14.49 1.45
C SER A 40 -0.01 15.94 1.90
N SER A 41 -1.00 16.67 1.37
CA SER A 41 -1.35 18.04 1.78
C SER A 41 -2.71 18.08 2.49
N GLY A 42 -2.80 18.75 3.64
CA GLY A 42 -4.08 19.00 4.35
C GLY A 42 -5.14 19.65 3.43
N ARG A 43 -6.43 19.67 3.86
CA ARG A 43 -7.63 20.04 3.07
C ARG A 43 -7.33 20.94 1.85
N MET A 44 -6.94 20.32 0.74
CA MET A 44 -6.70 21.01 -0.52
C MET A 44 -8.06 21.42 -1.09
N SER A 45 -8.11 22.61 -1.66
CA SER A 45 -9.23 23.03 -2.50
C SER A 45 -9.34 22.14 -3.73
N LEU A 46 -10.52 22.14 -4.35
CA LEU A 46 -10.76 21.39 -5.59
C LEU A 46 -9.77 21.79 -6.70
N GLU A 47 -9.44 23.07 -6.78
CA GLU A 47 -8.52 23.60 -7.79
C GLU A 47 -7.09 23.11 -7.57
N GLU A 48 -6.61 23.11 -6.33
CA GLU A 48 -5.27 22.59 -6.02
C GLU A 48 -5.16 21.08 -6.31
N ARG A 49 -6.22 20.31 -6.02
CA ARG A 49 -6.28 18.88 -6.36
C ARG A 49 -6.27 18.68 -7.87
N PHE A 50 -6.98 19.52 -8.60
CA PHE A 50 -6.98 19.51 -10.06
C PHE A 50 -5.60 19.82 -10.63
N ASP A 51 -4.95 20.88 -10.17
CA ASP A 51 -3.61 21.28 -10.61
C ASP A 51 -2.58 20.17 -10.36
N VAL A 52 -2.65 19.50 -9.21
CA VAL A 52 -1.81 18.34 -8.90
C VAL A 52 -1.96 17.24 -9.94
N VAL A 53 -3.19 16.82 -10.25
CA VAL A 53 -3.46 15.76 -11.25
C VAL A 53 -3.13 16.24 -12.66
N ARG A 54 -3.41 17.50 -12.99
CA ARG A 54 -3.08 18.10 -14.28
C ARG A 54 -1.58 18.18 -14.50
N SER A 55 -0.79 18.42 -13.44
CA SER A 55 0.67 18.51 -13.50
C SER A 55 1.36 17.19 -13.85
N THR A 56 0.67 16.05 -13.74
CA THR A 56 1.24 14.73 -14.02
C THR A 56 1.03 14.27 -15.45
N GLY A 57 0.18 14.96 -16.23
CA GLY A 57 -0.05 14.70 -17.65
C GLY A 57 0.31 15.91 -18.50
N GLU A 58 0.65 15.70 -19.77
CA GLU A 58 0.94 16.81 -20.70
C GLU A 58 -0.35 17.55 -21.13
N GLU A 59 -1.48 16.83 -21.23
CA GLU A 59 -2.78 17.33 -21.69
C GLU A 59 -3.90 16.84 -20.76
N CYS A 60 -5.04 17.54 -20.69
CA CYS A 60 -6.27 17.02 -20.08
C CYS A 60 -7.42 17.28 -21.06
N ILE A 61 -8.02 16.21 -21.60
CA ILE A 61 -9.00 16.35 -22.69
C ILE A 61 -10.38 16.77 -22.14
N GLN A 62 -10.66 16.48 -20.87
CA GLN A 62 -11.93 16.76 -20.23
C GLN A 62 -11.72 17.33 -18.81
N GLU A 63 -11.25 18.57 -18.74
CA GLU A 63 -10.91 19.24 -17.48
C GLU A 63 -12.10 19.34 -16.52
N GLU A 64 -13.28 19.73 -17.02
CA GLU A 64 -14.51 19.83 -16.21
C GLU A 64 -14.93 18.49 -15.59
N GLU A 65 -14.71 17.40 -16.33
CA GLU A 65 -15.01 16.05 -15.86
C GLU A 65 -14.01 15.58 -14.79
N LEU A 66 -12.73 15.92 -14.94
CA LEU A 66 -11.72 15.69 -13.91
C LEU A 66 -12.02 16.50 -12.65
N LYS A 67 -12.41 17.78 -12.78
CA LYS A 67 -12.86 18.61 -11.66
C LYS A 67 -14.07 17.99 -10.97
N ASN A 68 -15.06 17.52 -11.72
CA ASN A 68 -16.23 16.84 -11.15
C ASN A 68 -15.85 15.55 -10.39
N LEU A 69 -14.91 14.76 -10.92
CA LEU A 69 -14.44 13.55 -10.23
C LEU A 69 -13.71 13.89 -8.93
N LEU A 70 -12.85 14.90 -8.94
CA LEU A 70 -12.13 15.34 -7.74
C LEU A 70 -13.08 15.94 -6.71
N ALA A 71 -14.14 16.63 -7.13
CA ALA A 71 -15.15 17.18 -6.23
C ALA A 71 -15.92 16.10 -5.49
N ASN A 72 -16.27 15.01 -6.18
CA ASN A 72 -17.12 13.95 -5.65
C ASN A 72 -16.35 12.78 -5.03
N LYS A 73 -15.05 12.65 -5.33
CA LYS A 73 -14.21 11.56 -4.83
C LYS A 73 -13.01 12.12 -4.06
N PRO A 74 -13.07 12.20 -2.71
CA PRO A 74 -11.97 12.76 -1.91
C PRO A 74 -10.67 11.95 -2.03
N GLN A 75 -10.76 10.65 -2.33
CA GLN A 75 -9.61 9.77 -2.57
C GLN A 75 -9.72 9.08 -3.96
N PRO A 76 -9.33 9.76 -5.05
CA PRO A 76 -9.33 9.17 -6.38
C PRO A 76 -8.14 8.20 -6.54
N ILE A 77 -8.35 7.08 -7.22
CA ILE A 77 -7.31 6.10 -7.55
C ILE A 77 -6.95 6.26 -9.02
N CYS A 78 -5.66 6.44 -9.32
CA CYS A 78 -5.14 6.60 -10.68
C CYS A 78 -4.44 5.30 -11.14
N TYR A 79 -4.56 4.96 -12.42
CA TYR A 79 -3.89 3.82 -13.04
C TYR A 79 -3.28 4.22 -14.39
N ASP A 80 -2.23 3.52 -14.83
CA ASP A 80 -1.58 3.71 -16.14
C ASP A 80 -2.26 2.84 -17.23
N GLY A 81 -2.50 3.37 -18.43
CA GLY A 81 -3.27 2.73 -19.50
C GLY A 81 -2.59 2.80 -20.88
N PHE A 82 -2.56 1.67 -21.62
CA PHE A 82 -1.97 1.52 -22.96
C PHE A 82 -3.04 1.09 -24.00
N GLU A 83 -3.08 1.68 -25.22
CA GLU A 83 -4.02 1.31 -26.32
C GLU A 83 -3.54 0.07 -27.12
N PRO A 84 -4.44 -0.72 -27.78
CA PRO A 84 -4.18 -2.12 -28.12
C PRO A 84 -3.49 -2.34 -29.48
N SER A 85 -2.47 -3.22 -29.49
CA SER A 85 -2.09 -4.01 -30.66
C SER A 85 -2.34 -5.49 -30.38
N SER A 86 -2.69 -6.25 -31.42
CA SER A 86 -3.48 -7.50 -31.42
C SER A 86 -2.85 -8.77 -30.80
N ARG A 87 -1.98 -8.65 -29.79
CA ARG A 87 -1.42 -9.79 -29.04
C ARG A 87 -1.73 -9.64 -27.56
N MET A 88 -2.80 -10.30 -27.11
CA MET A 88 -3.14 -10.41 -25.69
C MET A 88 -2.00 -11.10 -24.92
N HIS A 89 -1.25 -10.34 -24.13
CA HIS A 89 -0.49 -10.84 -22.99
C HIS A 89 -1.15 -10.25 -21.75
N MET A 90 -1.77 -11.10 -20.95
CA MET A 90 -2.29 -10.76 -19.63
C MET A 90 -1.15 -10.23 -18.79
N ALA A 91 -0.98 -8.93 -18.71
CA ALA A 91 0.12 -8.44 -17.94
C ALA A 91 -0.10 -8.61 -16.45
N GLN A 92 0.99 -8.94 -15.81
CA GLN A 92 1.04 -9.35 -14.43
C GLN A 92 1.53 -8.14 -13.64
N ASP A 93 0.89 -7.85 -12.51
CA ASP A 93 1.39 -6.83 -11.60
C ASP A 93 2.76 -7.31 -11.11
N SER A 94 3.82 -6.52 -11.33
CA SER A 94 5.19 -6.92 -11.00
C SER A 94 5.38 -7.16 -9.50
N ARG A 95 4.47 -6.65 -8.65
CA ARG A 95 4.43 -6.95 -7.22
C ARG A 95 4.21 -8.43 -6.93
N GLU A 96 3.50 -9.17 -7.80
CA GLU A 96 3.24 -10.61 -7.59
C GLU A 96 4.51 -11.46 -7.56
N GLU A 97 5.62 -10.98 -8.13
CA GLU A 97 6.92 -11.65 -8.07
C GLU A 97 7.48 -11.70 -6.63
N VAL A 98 7.15 -10.71 -5.82
CA VAL A 98 7.79 -10.44 -4.53
C VAL A 98 6.81 -10.34 -3.36
N ILE A 99 5.51 -10.21 -3.63
CA ILE A 99 4.44 -10.10 -2.63
C ILE A 99 3.28 -11.04 -2.99
N GLN A 100 2.78 -11.76 -1.99
CA GLN A 100 1.50 -12.48 -2.05
C GLN A 100 0.74 -12.25 -0.74
N ALA A 101 -0.59 -12.16 -0.80
CA ALA A 101 -1.41 -12.00 0.40
C ALA A 101 -2.60 -12.95 0.41
N TRP A 102 -3.03 -13.40 1.59
CA TRP A 102 -4.16 -14.32 1.77
C TRP A 102 -4.76 -14.22 3.17
N TYR A 103 -6.00 -14.65 3.31
CA TYR A 103 -6.63 -14.83 4.62
C TYR A 103 -6.08 -16.07 5.32
N MET A 104 -5.85 -15.95 6.63
CA MET A 104 -5.27 -17.01 7.44
C MET A 104 -6.32 -18.03 7.92
N ASP A 105 -5.89 -19.28 8.10
CA ASP A 105 -6.61 -20.27 8.91
C ASP A 105 -6.62 -19.90 10.41
N ASP A 106 -7.36 -20.67 11.21
CA ASP A 106 -7.49 -20.52 12.66
C ASP A 106 -6.61 -21.50 13.45
N SER A 107 -5.63 -22.13 12.80
CA SER A 107 -4.79 -23.14 13.44
C SER A 107 -3.75 -22.51 14.37
N ASN A 108 -3.47 -23.20 15.48
CA ASN A 108 -2.39 -22.85 16.41
C ASN A 108 -1.04 -23.51 16.03
N ALA A 109 -0.86 -23.83 14.75
CA ALA A 109 0.41 -24.37 14.24
C ALA A 109 1.54 -23.33 14.34
N ASP A 110 2.76 -23.73 13.98
CA ASP A 110 3.91 -22.82 13.96
C ASP A 110 3.61 -21.60 13.07
N GLN A 111 3.60 -20.42 13.68
CA GLN A 111 3.28 -19.13 13.05
C GLN A 111 4.07 -18.83 11.78
N ARG A 112 5.23 -19.47 11.57
CA ARG A 112 6.10 -19.33 10.40
C ARG A 112 5.63 -20.14 9.19
N LEU A 113 4.61 -20.97 9.34
CA LEU A 113 3.98 -21.70 8.23
C LEU A 113 3.07 -20.76 7.42
N PRO A 114 2.66 -21.09 6.19
CA PRO A 114 1.80 -20.19 5.42
C PRO A 114 0.42 -19.92 6.03
N HIS A 115 -0.17 -20.86 6.79
CA HIS A 115 -1.51 -20.74 7.38
C HIS A 115 -2.60 -20.39 6.34
N HIS A 116 -2.63 -21.09 5.21
CA HIS A 116 -3.71 -20.91 4.23
C HIS A 116 -5.02 -21.52 4.74
N ARG A 117 -6.14 -20.81 4.52
CA ARG A 117 -7.47 -21.42 4.59
C ARG A 117 -7.61 -22.53 3.56
N GLU A 118 -8.56 -23.43 3.80
CA GLU A 118 -8.98 -24.45 2.85
C GLU A 118 -10.42 -24.18 2.38
N PRO A 119 -10.65 -23.77 1.11
CA PRO A 119 -9.65 -23.53 0.07
C PRO A 119 -8.86 -22.21 0.26
N ASN A 120 -7.70 -22.10 -0.40
CA ASN A 120 -6.88 -20.88 -0.37
C ASN A 120 -7.71 -19.64 -0.74
N LEU A 121 -7.65 -18.62 0.10
CA LEU A 121 -8.34 -17.35 -0.11
C LEU A 121 -7.32 -16.21 -0.26
N PHE A 122 -6.83 -16.01 -1.47
CA PHE A 122 -5.88 -14.94 -1.78
C PHE A 122 -6.53 -13.55 -1.73
N VAL A 123 -5.73 -12.55 -1.37
CA VAL A 123 -6.12 -11.15 -1.25
C VAL A 123 -5.45 -10.36 -2.37
N SER A 124 -6.23 -9.54 -3.08
CA SER A 124 -5.70 -8.66 -4.13
C SER A 124 -4.96 -7.46 -3.55
N PHE A 125 -4.07 -6.85 -4.34
CA PHE A 125 -3.42 -5.60 -3.92
C PHE A 125 -4.40 -4.45 -3.73
N ASP A 126 -5.49 -4.37 -4.51
CA ASP A 126 -6.53 -3.36 -4.31
C ASP A 126 -7.16 -3.48 -2.91
N LYS A 127 -7.33 -4.71 -2.40
CA LYS A 127 -7.84 -4.94 -1.04
C LYS A 127 -6.85 -4.49 0.04
N LEU A 128 -5.54 -4.62 -0.19
CA LEU A 128 -4.51 -4.08 0.71
C LEU A 128 -4.48 -2.55 0.67
N ASP A 129 -4.63 -1.97 -0.53
CA ASP A 129 -4.70 -0.52 -0.74
C ASP A 129 -5.93 0.10 -0.02
N GLU A 130 -7.06 -0.61 0.07
CA GLU A 130 -8.24 -0.22 0.86
C GLU A 130 -7.94 -0.14 2.37
N LEU A 131 -6.97 -0.92 2.86
CA LEU A 131 -6.50 -0.89 4.25
C LEU A 131 -5.38 0.13 4.46
N GLY A 132 -5.03 0.90 3.43
CA GLY A 132 -3.92 1.85 3.45
C GLY A 132 -2.53 1.21 3.39
N VAL A 133 -2.44 -0.11 3.18
CA VAL A 133 -1.17 -0.83 3.02
C VAL A 133 -0.63 -0.57 1.61
N LEU A 134 0.47 0.16 1.52
CA LEU A 134 1.09 0.48 0.23
C LEU A 134 2.25 -0.46 -0.06
N SER A 135 2.44 -0.82 -1.32
CA SER A 135 3.47 -1.78 -1.72
C SER A 135 4.08 -1.52 -3.09
N TRP A 136 5.36 -1.90 -3.24
CA TRP A 136 6.12 -1.79 -4.48
C TRP A 136 7.03 -2.99 -4.69
N ARG A 137 7.31 -3.30 -5.96
CA ARG A 137 8.46 -4.10 -6.38
C ARG A 137 9.59 -3.16 -6.79
N LEU A 138 10.74 -3.29 -6.14
CA LEU A 138 11.94 -2.47 -6.33
C LEU A 138 13.18 -3.33 -6.61
N ASP A 139 14.24 -2.73 -7.13
CA ASP A 139 15.49 -3.44 -7.39
C ASP A 139 16.36 -3.50 -6.12
N ALA A 140 16.23 -4.60 -5.38
CA ALA A 140 16.95 -4.81 -4.13
C ALA A 140 18.46 -5.03 -4.33
N ASP A 141 18.93 -5.33 -5.55
CA ASP A 141 20.35 -5.44 -5.83
C ASP A 141 21.01 -4.07 -6.07
N ASN A 142 20.22 -3.05 -6.41
CA ASN A 142 20.71 -1.70 -6.73
C ASN A 142 19.97 -0.60 -5.95
N TYR A 143 19.55 -0.88 -4.71
CA TYR A 143 18.71 0.05 -3.92
C TYR A 143 19.32 1.46 -3.76
N GLU A 144 20.66 1.60 -3.76
CA GLU A 144 21.32 2.91 -3.65
C GLU A 144 21.10 3.82 -4.87
N LYS A 145 20.79 3.22 -6.03
CA LYS A 145 20.60 3.90 -7.31
C LYS A 145 19.17 3.72 -7.86
N ASP A 146 18.28 3.13 -7.06
CA ASP A 146 16.90 2.92 -7.45
C ASP A 146 16.15 4.27 -7.41
N GLU A 147 15.88 4.82 -8.60
CA GLU A 147 15.18 6.10 -8.74
C GLU A 147 13.74 6.05 -8.21
N VAL A 148 13.10 4.87 -8.21
CA VAL A 148 11.75 4.71 -7.64
C VAL A 148 11.82 4.79 -6.12
N LEU A 149 12.80 4.12 -5.50
CA LEU A 149 13.03 4.25 -4.05
C LEU A 149 13.33 5.71 -3.68
N LYS A 150 14.18 6.39 -4.45
CA LYS A 150 14.49 7.81 -4.23
C LYS A 150 13.23 8.68 -4.29
N GLN A 151 12.40 8.52 -5.32
CA GLN A 151 11.15 9.26 -5.46
C GLN A 151 10.18 8.99 -4.30
N ILE A 152 10.06 7.73 -3.86
CA ILE A 152 9.25 7.38 -2.69
C ILE A 152 9.78 8.13 -1.46
N ARG A 153 11.09 8.06 -1.19
CA ARG A 153 11.70 8.73 -0.03
C ARG A 153 11.50 10.24 -0.04
N GLU A 154 11.78 10.89 -1.17
CA GLU A 154 11.63 12.35 -1.31
C GLU A 154 10.18 12.77 -1.13
N SER A 155 9.25 12.04 -1.74
CA SER A 155 7.83 12.36 -1.68
C SER A 155 7.27 12.17 -0.27
N ARG A 156 7.63 11.08 0.43
CA ARG A 156 7.14 10.76 1.78
C ARG A 156 7.94 11.40 2.92
N GLY A 157 9.02 12.12 2.61
CA GLY A 157 9.89 12.74 3.61
C GLY A 157 10.71 11.74 4.43
N TYR A 158 11.04 10.58 3.86
CA TYR A 158 11.82 9.54 4.54
C TYR A 158 13.31 9.90 4.62
N SER A 159 13.66 10.67 5.63
CA SER A 159 15.00 11.19 5.88
C SER A 159 15.92 10.22 6.62
N TYR A 160 15.36 9.27 7.38
CA TYR A 160 16.13 8.25 8.11
C TYR A 160 16.07 6.89 7.43
N MET A 161 17.17 6.15 7.50
CA MET A 161 17.29 4.80 6.97
C MET A 161 18.33 3.99 7.75
N ASP A 162 18.01 2.74 8.07
CA ASP A 162 18.98 1.75 8.53
C ASP A 162 18.63 0.34 8.05
N PHE A 163 19.41 -0.66 8.48
CA PHE A 163 19.17 -2.07 8.16
C PHE A 163 18.95 -2.90 9.42
N CYS A 164 17.94 -3.76 9.37
CA CYS A 164 17.68 -4.78 10.37
C CYS A 164 17.80 -6.16 9.72
N GLU A 165 18.73 -6.98 10.21
CA GLU A 165 18.83 -8.40 9.88
C GLU A 165 18.22 -9.22 11.01
N VAL A 166 17.17 -9.98 10.68
CA VAL A 166 16.45 -10.84 11.62
C VAL A 166 16.79 -12.28 11.28
N CYS A 167 17.68 -12.86 12.07
CA CYS A 167 17.93 -14.30 12.17
C CYS A 167 18.54 -14.64 13.53
N PRO A 168 18.48 -15.91 13.96
CA PRO A 168 18.94 -16.33 15.29
C PRO A 168 20.37 -15.90 15.61
N GLU A 169 21.26 -15.91 14.63
CA GLU A 169 22.69 -15.67 14.82
C GLU A 169 23.07 -14.20 14.82
N LYS A 170 22.27 -13.34 14.16
CA LYS A 170 22.65 -11.94 13.88
C LYS A 170 21.85 -10.91 14.68
N LEU A 171 20.65 -11.25 15.13
CA LEU A 171 19.79 -10.31 15.84
C LEU A 171 20.05 -10.38 17.36
N PRO A 172 20.56 -9.31 18.00
CA PRO A 172 20.70 -9.29 19.46
C PRO A 172 19.33 -9.41 20.13
N ASN A 173 19.24 -10.22 21.19
CA ASN A 173 18.00 -10.58 21.90
C ASN A 173 16.94 -11.18 20.96
N TYR A 174 17.36 -12.02 20.01
CA TYR A 174 16.50 -12.62 18.99
C TYR A 174 15.18 -13.16 19.55
N GLU A 175 15.22 -14.05 20.54
CA GLU A 175 14.04 -14.70 21.12
C GLU A 175 13.01 -13.73 21.72
N GLU A 176 13.48 -12.63 22.31
CA GLU A 176 12.59 -11.59 22.85
C GLU A 176 12.03 -10.73 21.72
N LYS A 177 12.87 -10.35 20.76
CA LYS A 177 12.46 -9.50 19.64
C LYS A 177 11.45 -10.18 18.73
N ILE A 178 11.63 -11.44 18.38
CA ILE A 178 10.66 -12.16 17.53
C ILE A 178 9.30 -12.30 18.21
N LYS A 179 9.25 -12.43 19.55
CA LYS A 179 8.00 -12.43 20.31
C LYS A 179 7.34 -11.06 20.26
N ASN A 180 8.11 -10.00 20.50
CA ASN A 180 7.60 -8.63 20.45
C ASN A 180 7.11 -8.24 19.03
N PHE A 181 7.81 -8.70 17.98
CA PHE A 181 7.38 -8.48 16.60
C PHE A 181 6.07 -9.21 16.27
N PHE A 182 5.83 -10.38 16.87
CA PHE A 182 4.65 -11.19 16.57
C PHE A 182 3.44 -10.89 17.45
N GLU A 183 3.64 -10.28 18.61
CA GLU A 183 2.54 -9.74 19.41
C GLU A 183 1.75 -8.73 18.58
N GLU A 184 0.42 -8.81 18.54
CA GLU A 184 -0.40 -7.87 17.76
C GLU A 184 -0.26 -6.46 18.32
N HIS A 185 0.20 -5.52 17.50
CA HIS A 185 0.49 -4.14 17.92
C HIS A 185 0.16 -3.12 16.84
N LEU A 186 0.26 -1.85 17.20
CA LEU A 186 0.24 -0.72 16.27
C LEU A 186 1.37 0.26 16.58
N HIS A 187 1.65 1.14 15.62
CA HIS A 187 2.53 2.29 15.76
C HIS A 187 1.78 3.60 15.53
N THR A 188 2.27 4.68 16.14
CA THR A 188 1.77 6.05 15.92
C THR A 188 2.24 6.66 14.62
N ASP A 189 3.24 6.04 14.00
CA ASP A 189 3.88 6.42 12.76
C ASP A 189 3.81 5.24 11.78
N GLU A 190 4.17 5.48 10.52
CA GLU A 190 4.20 4.44 9.50
C GLU A 190 5.29 3.40 9.80
N GLU A 191 4.98 2.13 9.58
CA GLU A 191 5.97 1.06 9.58
C GLU A 191 6.39 0.77 8.14
N ILE A 192 7.58 1.28 7.76
CA ILE A 192 8.12 1.11 6.41
C ILE A 192 9.23 0.05 6.40
N ARG A 193 9.10 -0.94 5.52
CA ARG A 193 10.05 -2.04 5.37
C ARG A 193 10.31 -2.31 3.90
N TYR A 194 11.57 -2.26 3.51
CA TYR A 194 12.03 -2.69 2.19
C TYR A 194 12.90 -3.94 2.34
N CYS A 195 12.36 -5.09 1.92
CA CYS A 195 13.04 -6.38 1.99
C CYS A 195 14.16 -6.44 0.94
N VAL A 196 15.42 -6.37 1.39
CA VAL A 196 16.60 -6.42 0.52
C VAL A 196 17.23 -7.81 0.46
N ALA A 197 16.89 -8.72 1.39
CA ALA A 197 17.20 -10.14 1.32
C ALA A 197 16.24 -10.97 2.19
N GLY A 198 16.11 -12.26 1.88
CA GLY A 198 15.25 -13.18 2.62
C GLY A 198 13.77 -12.91 2.41
N SER A 199 12.95 -13.25 3.41
CA SER A 199 11.49 -13.16 3.35
C SER A 199 10.83 -13.27 4.73
N GLY A 200 9.58 -12.86 4.83
CA GLY A 200 8.79 -12.93 6.06
C GLY A 200 7.34 -12.53 5.85
N TYR A 201 6.54 -12.66 6.91
CA TYR A 201 5.11 -12.35 6.90
C TYR A 201 4.82 -11.10 7.71
N PHE A 202 4.08 -10.17 7.13
CA PHE A 202 3.35 -9.13 7.85
C PHE A 202 1.88 -9.54 7.87
N ASP A 203 1.33 -9.78 9.06
CA ASP A 203 -0.10 -10.01 9.21
C ASP A 203 -0.77 -8.68 9.58
N VAL A 204 -1.89 -8.35 8.92
CA VAL A 204 -2.66 -7.14 9.18
C VAL A 204 -4.13 -7.49 9.41
N ARG A 205 -4.84 -6.68 10.21
CA ARG A 205 -6.29 -6.79 10.38
C ARG A 205 -7.01 -6.12 9.21
N ASP A 206 -7.99 -6.82 8.63
CA ASP A 206 -8.94 -6.22 7.70
C ASP A 206 -10.05 -5.45 8.44
N LYS A 207 -11.04 -4.94 7.68
CA LYS A 207 -12.16 -4.18 8.26
C LYS A 207 -13.08 -5.01 9.16
N ASN A 208 -13.10 -6.32 9.00
CA ASN A 208 -13.88 -7.26 9.81
C ASN A 208 -13.05 -7.84 10.97
N ASP A 209 -11.86 -7.29 11.22
CA ASP A 209 -10.92 -7.77 12.21
C ASP A 209 -10.41 -9.20 11.92
N GLU A 210 -10.40 -9.62 10.66
CA GLU A 210 -9.81 -10.90 10.22
C GLU A 210 -8.33 -10.71 9.84
N TRP A 211 -7.51 -11.75 10.06
CA TRP A 211 -6.09 -11.72 9.68
C TRP A 211 -5.89 -11.95 8.18
N ILE A 212 -5.21 -10.99 7.55
CA ILE A 212 -4.60 -11.14 6.23
C ILE A 212 -3.09 -11.27 6.41
N ARG A 213 -2.51 -12.36 5.93
CA ARG A 213 -1.07 -12.58 5.86
C ARG A 213 -0.51 -12.04 4.56
N ILE A 214 0.53 -11.21 4.65
CA ILE A 214 1.25 -10.63 3.51
C ILE A 214 2.68 -11.19 3.52
N TRP A 215 2.98 -12.06 2.56
CA TRP A 215 4.31 -12.60 2.36
C TRP A 215 5.15 -11.62 1.55
N VAL A 216 6.22 -11.12 2.14
CA VAL A 216 7.18 -10.25 1.46
C VAL A 216 8.49 -10.99 1.23
N LYS A 217 9.06 -10.82 0.03
CA LYS A 217 10.35 -11.38 -0.38
C LYS A 217 11.29 -10.26 -0.81
N LYS A 218 12.57 -10.60 -1.04
CA LYS A 218 13.55 -9.68 -1.64
C LYS A 218 12.96 -8.89 -2.81
N GLY A 219 13.04 -7.56 -2.75
CA GLY A 219 12.48 -6.64 -3.74
C GLY A 219 11.13 -6.04 -3.33
N ALA A 220 10.45 -6.59 -2.32
CA ALA A 220 9.21 -6.03 -1.80
C ALA A 220 9.48 -4.86 -0.85
N MET A 221 8.91 -3.70 -1.16
CA MET A 221 8.74 -2.61 -0.20
C MET A 221 7.27 -2.55 0.24
N ILE A 222 7.04 -2.48 1.55
CA ILE A 222 5.72 -2.35 2.16
C ILE A 222 5.71 -1.18 3.15
N ILE A 223 4.59 -0.46 3.19
CA ILE A 223 4.28 0.57 4.18
C ILE A 223 2.99 0.17 4.86
N LEU A 224 3.05 -0.03 6.18
CA LEU A 224 1.87 -0.17 7.02
C LEU A 224 1.50 1.21 7.58
N PRO A 225 0.25 1.67 7.43
CA PRO A 225 -0.15 2.99 7.89
C PRO A 225 -0.17 3.07 9.42
N ALA A 226 0.11 4.25 9.97
CA ALA A 226 -0.04 4.50 11.40
C ALA A 226 -1.43 4.09 11.89
N GLY A 227 -1.51 3.40 13.04
CA GLY A 227 -2.78 2.96 13.64
C GLY A 227 -3.36 1.65 13.11
N ILE A 228 -2.76 0.98 12.12
CA ILE A 228 -3.16 -0.38 11.74
C ILE A 228 -2.67 -1.40 12.77
N TYR A 229 -3.53 -2.34 13.16
CA TYR A 229 -3.08 -3.50 13.92
C TYR A 229 -2.39 -4.49 13.00
N HIS A 230 -1.17 -4.85 13.37
CA HIS A 230 -0.33 -5.75 12.60
C HIS A 230 0.61 -6.54 13.50
N ARG A 231 1.30 -7.50 12.91
CA ARG A 231 2.41 -8.25 13.50
C ARG A 231 3.35 -8.75 12.43
N PHE A 232 4.56 -9.09 12.80
CA PHE A 232 5.57 -9.64 11.92
C PHE A 232 6.08 -11.00 12.42
N THR A 233 6.31 -11.91 11.48
CA THR A 233 7.07 -13.14 11.74
C THR A 233 7.94 -13.53 10.55
N LEU A 234 9.03 -14.24 10.81
CA LEU A 234 9.78 -14.90 9.75
C LEU A 234 8.93 -15.99 9.11
N ASP A 235 9.21 -16.33 7.85
CA ASP A 235 8.73 -17.59 7.29
C ASP A 235 9.68 -18.75 7.68
N SER A 236 9.42 -19.94 7.16
CA SER A 236 10.23 -21.14 7.43
C SER A 236 11.71 -21.01 7.04
N ASN A 237 12.10 -20.03 6.23
CA ASN A 237 13.51 -19.78 5.90
C ASN A 237 14.29 -19.07 7.02
N ASN A 238 13.59 -18.52 8.03
CA ASN A 238 14.18 -17.93 9.22
C ASN A 238 15.20 -16.80 8.96
N TYR A 239 15.04 -16.07 7.86
CA TYR A 239 15.95 -14.98 7.53
C TYR A 239 15.23 -13.88 6.75
N ILE A 240 15.35 -12.64 7.24
CA ILE A 240 15.07 -11.43 6.46
C ILE A 240 16.12 -10.36 6.76
N LYS A 241 16.49 -9.60 5.72
CA LYS A 241 17.17 -8.31 5.83
C LYS A 241 16.25 -7.24 5.29
N ALA A 242 15.83 -6.33 6.16
CA ALA A 242 14.98 -5.21 5.79
C ALA A 242 15.72 -3.89 5.97
N MET A 243 15.65 -3.04 4.95
CA MET A 243 15.88 -1.61 5.10
C MET A 243 14.64 -1.01 5.79
N ARG A 244 14.85 -0.26 6.88
CA ARG A 244 13.80 0.45 7.58
C ARG A 244 13.91 1.93 7.25
N LEU A 245 12.79 2.59 6.96
CA LEU A 245 12.74 4.00 6.59
C LEU A 245 11.80 4.76 7.53
N PHE A 246 12.15 6.01 7.88
CA PHE A 246 11.39 6.85 8.81
C PHE A 246 11.38 8.31 8.38
N VAL A 247 10.32 9.02 8.78
CA VAL A 247 10.26 10.48 8.77
C VAL A 247 10.95 10.98 10.04
N GLY A 248 12.09 11.66 9.91
CA GLY A 248 12.84 12.14 11.06
C GLY A 248 13.46 11.00 11.88
N ASP A 249 13.68 11.25 13.18
CA ASP A 249 14.23 10.25 14.09
C ASP A 249 13.21 9.14 14.38
N PRO A 250 13.62 7.86 14.33
CA PRO A 250 12.67 6.77 14.40
C PRO A 250 12.12 6.55 15.82
N VAL A 251 10.80 6.43 15.93
CA VAL A 251 10.12 5.96 17.15
C VAL A 251 9.61 4.55 16.90
N TRP A 252 10.26 3.58 17.55
CA TRP A 252 9.97 2.15 17.35
C TRP A 252 8.92 1.57 18.29
N THR A 253 8.35 2.39 19.18
CA THR A 253 7.53 1.92 20.29
C THR A 253 6.28 1.19 19.77
N PRO A 254 6.14 -0.12 20.00
CA PRO A 254 4.91 -0.84 19.71
C PRO A 254 3.88 -0.60 20.81
N PHE A 255 2.62 -0.49 20.43
CA PHE A 255 1.48 -0.47 21.35
C PHE A 255 0.65 -1.74 21.14
N ASN A 256 0.93 -2.77 21.96
CA ASN A 256 0.27 -4.08 21.87
C ASN A 256 -1.23 -3.95 22.09
N ARG A 257 -2.07 -4.56 21.25
CA ARG A 257 -3.53 -4.46 21.37
C ARG A 257 -4.00 -4.88 22.78
N PRO A 258 -4.94 -4.16 23.43
CA PRO A 258 -5.76 -3.04 22.93
C PRO A 258 -5.16 -1.64 23.17
N HIS A 259 -5.17 -0.79 22.14
CA HIS A 259 -4.81 0.64 22.22
C HIS A 259 -5.69 1.54 21.34
N ASP A 260 -7.00 1.25 21.27
CA ASP A 260 -7.95 1.98 20.40
C ASP A 260 -8.18 3.44 20.79
N HIS A 261 -7.69 3.87 21.95
CA HIS A 261 -7.77 5.24 22.42
C HIS A 261 -6.74 6.18 21.77
N LEU A 262 -5.68 5.65 21.14
CA LEU A 262 -4.63 6.44 20.51
C LEU A 262 -5.16 7.22 19.29
N ASP A 263 -4.70 8.46 19.11
CA ASP A 263 -5.20 9.31 18.03
C ASP A 263 -4.84 8.79 16.63
N ALA A 264 -3.67 8.15 16.48
CA ALA A 264 -3.29 7.47 15.25
C ALA A 264 -4.29 6.37 14.87
N ARG A 265 -4.77 5.59 15.86
CA ARG A 265 -5.76 4.52 15.65
C ARG A 265 -7.13 5.09 15.27
N LYS A 266 -7.59 6.14 15.96
CA LYS A 266 -8.85 6.82 15.60
C LYS A 266 -8.80 7.37 14.17
N LYS A 267 -7.71 8.03 13.80
CA LYS A 267 -7.49 8.56 12.44
C LYS A 267 -7.45 7.46 11.39
N TYR A 268 -6.80 6.32 11.69
CA TYR A 268 -6.81 5.15 10.81
C TYR A 268 -8.24 4.66 10.55
N ILE A 269 -9.05 4.49 11.61
CA ILE A 269 -10.45 4.06 11.48
C ILE A 269 -11.30 5.07 10.72
N GLU A 270 -11.12 6.36 10.96
CA GLU A 270 -11.82 7.42 10.20
C GLU A 270 -11.46 7.37 8.70
N THR A 271 -10.22 7.04 8.36
CA THR A 271 -9.71 7.07 6.98
C THR A 271 -10.00 5.78 6.21
N PHE A 272 -9.89 4.62 6.87
CA PHE A 272 -9.92 3.29 6.22
C PHE A 272 -10.96 2.33 6.80
N GLY A 273 -11.60 2.69 7.92
CA GLY A 273 -12.49 1.79 8.69
C GLY A 273 -13.96 1.81 8.26
N THR A 274 -14.39 2.77 7.45
CA THR A 274 -15.77 2.80 6.94
C THR A 274 -15.87 2.15 5.56
N ASP A 275 -16.98 1.47 5.31
CA ASP A 275 -17.42 1.19 3.95
C ASP A 275 -18.22 2.41 3.47
N ASP A 276 -17.92 2.91 2.27
CA ASP A 276 -18.58 4.05 1.60
C ASP A 276 -20.10 3.85 1.35
N ALA A 277 -20.74 2.85 1.96
CA ALA A 277 -22.15 2.52 1.80
C ALA A 277 -23.12 3.32 2.69
N THR A 278 -22.64 4.19 3.60
CA THR A 278 -23.53 4.78 4.64
C THR A 278 -23.72 6.30 4.58
N THR A 279 -23.25 7.00 3.54
CA THR A 279 -23.43 8.46 3.39
C THR A 279 -24.54 8.86 2.40
N GLY A 280 -25.47 7.95 2.08
CA GLY A 280 -26.49 8.15 1.05
C GLY A 280 -27.96 8.28 1.50
N LEU A 281 -28.30 8.24 2.80
CA LEU A 281 -29.70 8.33 3.25
C LEU A 281 -29.84 9.03 4.62
N ALA A 282 -29.70 10.36 4.63
CA ALA A 282 -30.25 11.20 5.71
C ALA A 282 -30.41 12.64 5.24
N VAL A 283 -31.24 12.87 4.22
CA VAL A 283 -31.90 14.16 4.00
C VAL A 283 -33.37 13.89 3.67
N ASP A 284 -34.22 14.68 4.32
CA ASP A 284 -35.66 14.84 4.14
C ASP A 284 -36.62 13.83 4.79
N ALA A 285 -36.90 14.07 6.07
CA ALA A 285 -38.25 13.92 6.63
C ALA A 285 -38.47 14.89 7.80
N ALA A 286 -38.72 16.16 7.49
CA ALA A 286 -39.44 17.07 8.38
C ALA A 286 -40.20 18.10 7.52
N ALA A 287 -41.44 17.76 7.19
CA ALA A 287 -42.51 18.70 6.87
C ALA A 287 -43.52 18.65 8.01
#